data_AF-A0A2G5QIS0-F1
#
_entry.id   AF-A0A2G5QIS0-F1
#
_cell.length_a   1.000
_cell.length_b   1.000
_cell.length_c   1.000
_cell.angle_alpha   90.00
_cell.angle_beta   90.00
_cell.angle_gamma   90.00
#
_symmetry.space_group_name_H-M   'P 1'
#
loop_
_entity.id
_entity.type
_entity.pdbx_description
1 polymer ?
#
loop_
_entity_poly.entity_id
_entity_poly.type
_entity_poly.pdbx_seq_one_letter_code
_entity_poly.pdbx_strand_id
1 'polypeptide(L)'
;MKIPDESHPITLERAPTNVRVLFEGHEIADSDDVLVLKEANYPPVYYFAREDVQMPFLRRTDKVTHCPYKGDANYFTIYRDAKVIENAVWTYEDPFSAVGRIADRVAFYPEHVAFELGERTAAQLEAASVDEVVRHTDSGSGASQAEHWAPNVPMPDDEDAERDVDQPYKGVGSL
;
A
#
# COMPACT_ATOMS: atom_id res chain seq x y z
N MET A 1 10.88 18.68 19.91
CA MET A 1 9.46 18.30 19.75
C MET A 1 8.59 19.29 20.52
N LYS A 2 7.80 20.10 19.81
CA LYS A 2 6.74 20.91 20.42
C LYS A 2 5.46 20.10 20.38
N ILE A 3 4.80 19.98 21.53
CA ILE A 3 3.48 19.36 21.63
C ILE A 3 2.48 20.41 21.10
N PRO A 4 1.55 20.05 20.20
CA PRO A 4 0.46 20.95 19.83
C PRO A 4 -0.34 21.27 21.10
N ASP A 5 -0.39 22.56 21.42
CA ASP A 5 -1.10 23.14 22.57
C ASP A 5 -2.40 23.79 22.08
N GLU A 6 -3.28 24.23 22.99
CA GLU A 6 -4.57 24.89 22.67
C GLU A 6 -4.44 26.09 21.70
N SER A 7 -3.25 26.66 21.55
CA SER A 7 -2.96 27.72 20.57
C SER A 7 -2.80 27.24 19.12
N HIS A 8 -2.61 25.93 18.87
CA HIS A 8 -2.46 25.32 17.54
C HIS A 8 -3.17 23.96 17.48
N PRO A 9 -4.51 23.93 17.44
CA PRO A 9 -5.26 22.67 17.35
C PRO A 9 -4.95 21.98 16.02
N ILE A 10 -4.45 20.75 16.11
CA ILE A 10 -4.28 19.84 14.98
C ILE A 10 -5.35 18.76 15.10
N THR A 11 -6.30 18.75 14.17
CA THR A 11 -7.36 17.73 14.10
C THR A 11 -7.11 16.83 12.91
N LEU A 12 -7.22 15.52 13.13
CA LEU A 12 -7.09 14.48 12.10
C LEU A 12 -8.41 13.72 11.98
N GLU A 13 -9.14 13.98 10.91
CA GLU A 13 -10.43 13.34 10.62
C GLU A 13 -10.31 12.49 9.35
N ARG A 14 -11.09 11.41 9.22
CA ARG A 14 -11.18 10.71 7.93
C ARG A 14 -12.05 11.52 6.97
N ALA A 15 -11.66 11.55 5.70
CA ALA A 15 -12.50 12.12 4.66
C ALA A 15 -13.82 11.33 4.60
N PRO A 16 -14.98 12.01 4.55
CA PRO A 16 -16.27 11.33 4.52
C PRO A 16 -16.56 10.67 3.16
N THR A 17 -15.76 10.97 2.14
CA THR A 17 -15.91 10.45 0.78
C THR A 17 -14.56 10.08 0.17
N ASN A 18 -14.62 9.35 -0.93
CA ASN A 18 -13.47 9.06 -1.77
C ASN A 18 -12.84 10.35 -2.30
N VAL A 19 -11.52 10.44 -2.27
CA VAL A 19 -10.80 11.58 -2.82
C VAL A 19 -9.91 11.09 -3.95
N ARG A 20 -10.03 11.78 -5.08
CA ARG A 20 -9.18 11.62 -6.26
C ARG A 20 -8.26 12.81 -6.41
N VAL A 21 -7.05 12.53 -6.88
CA VAL A 21 -6.06 13.55 -7.21
C VAL A 21 -5.70 13.40 -8.67
N LEU A 22 -5.88 14.48 -9.42
CA LEU A 22 -5.51 14.55 -10.82
C LEU A 22 -4.34 15.50 -11.02
N PHE A 23 -3.35 15.03 -11.76
CA PHE A 23 -2.26 15.84 -12.28
C PHE A 23 -2.44 15.97 -13.78
N GLU A 24 -2.67 17.19 -14.28
CA GLU A 24 -2.83 17.45 -15.72
C GLU A 24 -3.91 16.58 -16.38
N GLY A 25 -5.05 16.42 -15.69
CA GLY A 25 -6.18 15.60 -16.14
C GLY A 25 -5.99 14.09 -15.96
N HIS A 26 -4.86 13.66 -15.40
CA HIS A 26 -4.60 12.25 -15.16
C HIS A 26 -4.63 11.91 -13.67
N GLU A 27 -5.34 10.86 -13.31
CA GLU A 27 -5.38 10.36 -11.95
C GLU A 27 -4.00 9.89 -11.47
N ILE A 28 -3.57 10.41 -10.32
CA ILE A 28 -2.31 10.05 -9.64
C ILE A 28 -2.53 9.48 -8.24
N ALA A 29 -3.74 9.63 -7.68
CA ALA A 29 -4.19 8.97 -6.46
C ALA A 29 -5.71 8.85 -6.47
N ASP A 30 -6.24 7.72 -5.97
CA ASP A 30 -7.66 7.47 -5.73
C ASP A 30 -7.75 6.64 -4.45
N SER A 31 -8.33 7.22 -3.38
CA SER A 31 -8.35 6.57 -2.07
C SER A 31 -9.67 6.84 -1.35
N ASP A 32 -10.15 5.86 -0.59
CA ASP A 32 -11.20 6.04 0.41
C ASP A 32 -10.65 6.15 1.84
N ASP A 33 -9.39 5.80 2.07
CA ASP A 33 -8.68 5.99 3.35
C ASP A 33 -7.83 7.27 3.34
N VAL A 34 -8.51 8.41 3.30
CA VAL A 34 -7.86 9.73 3.30
C VAL A 34 -8.02 10.39 4.66
N LEU A 35 -6.90 10.85 5.25
CA LEU A 35 -6.91 11.64 6.47
C LEU A 35 -6.84 13.14 6.13
N VAL A 36 -7.78 13.90 6.67
CA VAL A 36 -7.82 15.35 6.58
C VAL A 36 -7.20 15.93 7.84
N LEU A 37 -6.03 16.56 7.67
CA LEU A 37 -5.36 17.32 8.71
C LEU A 37 -5.80 18.78 8.63
N LYS A 38 -6.43 19.27 9.69
CA LYS A 38 -6.76 20.69 9.86
C LYS A 38 -5.90 21.25 10.96
N GLU A 39 -5.13 22.30 10.64
CA GLU A 39 -4.28 23.00 11.61
C GLU A 39 -4.69 24.45 11.70
N ALA A 40 -5.25 24.85 12.85
CA ALA A 40 -5.67 26.23 13.12
C ALA A 40 -6.46 26.86 11.94
N ASN A 41 -5.89 27.89 11.30
CA ASN A 41 -6.48 28.61 10.16
C ASN A 41 -5.87 28.22 8.80
N TYR A 42 -5.03 27.18 8.75
CA TYR A 42 -4.47 26.71 7.49
C TYR A 42 -5.50 25.87 6.71
N PRO A 43 -5.39 25.85 5.37
CA PRO A 43 -6.24 25.01 4.55
C PRO A 43 -6.08 23.52 4.94
N PRO A 44 -7.15 22.72 4.85
CA PRO A 44 -7.08 21.30 5.14
C PRO A 44 -6.11 20.59 4.19
N VAL A 45 -5.31 19.67 4.74
CA VAL A 45 -4.38 18.85 3.99
C VAL A 45 -4.90 17.42 3.94
N TYR A 46 -4.98 16.85 2.74
CA TYR A 46 -5.39 15.47 2.50
C TYR A 46 -4.17 14.55 2.44
N TYR A 47 -4.15 13.55 3.32
CA TYR A 47 -3.12 12.52 3.42
C TYR A 47 -3.68 11.19 2.95
N PHE A 48 -3.14 10.70 1.83
CA PHE A 48 -3.52 9.46 1.16
C PHE A 48 -2.66 8.32 1.66
N ALA A 49 -3.23 7.11 1.76
CA ALA A 49 -2.44 5.91 1.95
C ALA A 49 -1.46 5.75 0.79
N ARG A 50 -0.21 5.33 1.06
CA ARG A 50 0.82 5.22 0.01
C ARG A 50 0.47 4.18 -1.05
N GLU A 51 -0.29 3.15 -0.68
CA GLU A 51 -0.77 2.09 -1.57
C GLU A 51 -1.74 2.58 -2.66
N ASP A 52 -2.52 3.61 -2.34
CA ASP A 52 -3.53 4.20 -3.24
C ASP A 52 -2.96 5.29 -4.16
N VAL A 53 -1.66 5.58 -4.01
CA VAL A 53 -0.96 6.58 -4.79
C VAL A 53 -0.15 5.90 -5.89
N GLN A 54 -0.19 6.46 -7.10
CA GLN A 54 0.59 5.97 -8.23
C GLN A 54 2.08 6.37 -8.11
N MET A 55 2.76 5.74 -7.14
CA MET A 55 4.17 5.91 -6.84
C MET A 55 5.13 5.76 -8.04
N PRO A 56 4.86 4.98 -9.10
CA PRO A 56 5.72 4.92 -10.28
C PRO A 56 5.92 6.28 -10.98
N PHE A 57 4.99 7.23 -10.82
CA PHE A 57 5.10 8.59 -11.35
C PHE A 57 5.77 9.56 -10.38
N LEU A 58 6.10 9.11 -9.17
CA LEU A 58 6.68 9.91 -8.11
C LEU A 58 8.12 9.49 -7.87
N ARG A 59 9.03 10.45 -7.87
CA ARG A 59 10.44 10.19 -7.55
C ARG A 59 10.84 10.99 -6.32
N ARG A 60 11.41 10.31 -5.34
CA ARG A 60 11.92 10.93 -4.13
C ARG A 60 13.05 11.91 -4.47
N THR A 61 13.05 13.05 -3.80
CA THR A 61 14.12 14.04 -3.88
C THR A 61 14.97 14.01 -2.60
N ASP A 62 16.18 14.57 -2.65
CA ASP A 62 17.03 14.75 -1.47
C ASP A 62 16.54 15.88 -0.55
N LYS A 63 15.41 16.54 -0.90
CA LYS A 63 14.84 17.61 -0.10
C LYS A 63 14.14 17.02 1.11
N VAL A 64 14.59 17.45 2.28
CA VAL A 64 13.95 17.15 3.57
C VAL A 64 13.75 18.47 4.31
N THR A 65 12.56 18.68 4.87
CA THR A 65 12.29 19.81 5.75
C THR A 65 11.92 19.32 7.14
N HIS A 66 12.56 19.90 8.15
CA HIS A 66 12.33 19.52 9.53
C HIS A 66 11.27 20.44 10.17
N CYS A 67 10.14 19.86 10.58
CA CYS A 67 9.10 20.57 11.31
C CYS A 67 9.12 20.20 12.80
N PRO A 68 9.23 21.17 13.72
CA PRO A 68 9.34 20.90 15.16
C PRO A 68 8.08 20.29 15.80
N TYR A 69 6.97 20.26 15.07
CA TYR A 69 5.67 19.71 15.48
C TYR A 69 5.33 18.36 14.83
N LYS A 70 5.89 18.06 13.65
CA LYS A 70 5.47 16.91 12.83
C LYS A 70 6.59 15.93 12.50
N GLY A 71 7.86 16.32 12.62
CA GLY A 71 9.01 15.51 12.23
C GLY A 71 9.57 15.94 10.87
N ASP A 72 10.21 15.00 10.17
CA ASP A 72 10.87 15.24 8.89
C ASP A 72 9.93 14.97 7.70
N ALA A 73 9.69 16.01 6.90
CA ALA A 73 8.95 15.92 5.66
C ALA A 73 9.90 15.61 4.50
N ASN A 74 9.68 14.48 3.86
CA ASN A 74 10.37 14.08 2.63
C ASN A 74 9.54 14.49 1.41
N TYR A 75 10.19 14.90 0.34
CA TYR A 75 9.52 15.39 -0.86
C TYR A 75 9.66 14.42 -2.05
N PHE A 76 8.67 14.44 -2.93
CA PHE A 76 8.70 13.77 -4.22
C PHE A 76 8.39 14.76 -5.35
N THR A 77 9.00 14.50 -6.49
CA THR A 77 8.76 15.16 -7.77
C THR A 77 7.82 14.29 -8.60
N ILE A 78 6.81 14.91 -9.20
CA ILE A 78 5.88 14.24 -10.13
C ILE A 78 6.51 14.26 -11.52
N TYR A 79 6.57 13.10 -12.17
CA TYR A 79 7.00 12.93 -13.56
C TYR A 79 5.88 12.30 -14.38
N ARG A 80 5.25 13.08 -15.27
CA ARG A 80 4.17 12.58 -16.13
C ARG A 80 4.01 13.43 -17.39
N ASP A 81 3.74 12.80 -18.54
CA ASP A 81 3.44 13.46 -19.82
C ASP A 81 4.38 14.63 -20.18
N ALA A 82 5.70 14.40 -20.06
CA ALA A 82 6.77 15.38 -20.28
C ALA A 82 6.75 16.62 -19.35
N LYS A 83 5.87 16.65 -18.34
CA LYS A 83 5.88 17.62 -17.25
C LYS A 83 6.57 17.06 -16.02
N VAL A 84 7.30 17.95 -15.36
CA VAL A 84 8.04 17.66 -14.12
C VAL A 84 7.73 18.76 -13.13
N ILE A 85 7.10 18.42 -12.01
CA ILE A 85 6.86 19.37 -10.93
C ILE A 85 7.65 18.93 -9.71
N GLU A 86 8.69 19.71 -9.42
CA GLU A 86 9.63 19.42 -8.34
C GLU A 86 8.98 19.64 -6.98
N ASN A 87 9.15 18.68 -6.07
CA ASN A 87 8.68 18.75 -4.69
C ASN A 87 7.16 19.03 -4.57
N ALA A 88 6.36 18.56 -5.53
CA ALA A 88 4.90 18.74 -5.56
C ALA A 88 4.15 17.86 -4.53
N VAL A 89 4.87 16.90 -3.94
CA VAL A 89 4.33 15.90 -3.04
C VAL A 89 5.24 15.79 -1.83
N TRP A 90 4.67 15.55 -0.65
CA TRP A 90 5.44 15.27 0.55
C TRP A 90 4.87 14.12 1.37
N THR A 91 5.69 13.53 2.20
CA THR A 91 5.33 12.46 3.15
C THR A 91 6.06 12.66 4.47
N TYR A 92 5.46 12.18 5.55
CA TYR A 92 6.14 12.04 6.84
C TYR A 92 6.33 10.55 7.12
N GLU A 93 7.57 10.07 7.03
CA GLU A 93 7.89 8.66 7.29
C GLU A 93 8.03 8.38 8.79
N ASP A 94 8.65 9.31 9.51
CA ASP A 94 8.82 9.24 10.97
C ASP A 94 8.15 10.45 11.65
N PRO A 95 6.80 10.54 11.62
CA PRO A 95 6.12 11.63 12.29
C PRO A 95 6.16 11.45 13.81
N PHE A 96 6.10 12.57 14.54
CA PHE A 96 5.96 12.51 15.99
C PHE A 96 4.64 11.84 16.42
N SER A 97 4.64 11.23 17.60
CA SER A 97 3.53 10.43 18.14
C SER A 97 2.16 11.12 18.09
N ALA A 98 2.12 12.45 18.27
CA ALA A 98 0.89 13.25 18.19
C ALA A 98 0.23 13.21 16.80
N VAL A 99 1.01 13.03 15.74
CA VAL A 99 0.56 12.94 14.34
C VAL A 99 0.92 11.57 13.73
N GLY A 100 1.14 10.53 14.56
CA GLY A 100 1.55 9.20 14.10
C GLY A 100 0.60 8.56 13.07
N ARG A 101 -0.68 8.98 13.02
CA ARG A 101 -1.67 8.47 12.06
C ARG A 101 -1.36 8.84 10.60
N ILE A 102 -0.55 9.87 10.35
CA ILE A 102 -0.12 10.26 9.00
C ILE A 102 1.21 9.62 8.58
N ALA A 103 1.75 8.69 9.39
CA ALA A 103 2.97 7.97 9.04
C ALA A 103 2.84 7.28 7.69
N ASP A 104 3.87 7.44 6.86
CA ASP A 104 3.98 6.94 5.48
C ASP A 104 2.90 7.43 4.50
N ARG A 105 1.97 8.27 4.94
CA ARG A 105 0.94 8.84 4.08
C ARG A 105 1.51 9.95 3.21
N VAL A 106 0.90 10.14 2.05
CA VAL A 106 1.35 11.04 1.00
C VAL A 106 0.36 12.19 0.88
N ALA A 107 0.87 13.41 0.78
CA ALA A 107 0.07 14.62 0.58
C ALA A 107 0.55 15.40 -0.65
N PHE A 108 -0.38 16.11 -1.28
CA PHE A 108 -0.16 16.83 -2.54
C PHE A 108 -0.41 18.33 -2.37
N TYR A 109 0.37 19.16 -3.07
CA TYR A 109 0.18 20.60 -3.06
C TYR A 109 -1.00 21.00 -3.96
N PRO A 110 -2.06 21.65 -3.43
CA PRO A 110 -3.26 21.99 -4.21
C PRO A 110 -3.02 22.97 -5.36
N GLU A 111 -1.86 23.65 -5.39
CA GLU A 111 -1.45 24.51 -6.51
C GLU A 111 -0.97 23.71 -7.73
N HIS A 112 -0.64 22.42 -7.57
CA HIS A 112 -0.08 21.58 -8.63
C HIS A 112 -1.01 20.44 -9.06
N VAL A 113 -2.04 20.13 -8.27
CA VAL A 113 -2.98 19.04 -8.53
C VAL A 113 -4.42 19.52 -8.37
N ALA A 114 -5.35 18.84 -9.06
CA ALA A 114 -6.77 19.00 -8.84
C ALA A 114 -7.27 17.91 -7.88
N PHE A 115 -8.03 18.30 -6.86
CA PHE A 115 -8.72 17.38 -5.97
C PHE A 115 -10.17 17.23 -6.42
N GLU A 116 -10.59 15.99 -6.65
CA GLU A 116 -11.98 15.64 -6.91
C GLU A 116 -12.51 14.84 -5.72
N LEU A 117 -13.49 15.40 -5.02
CA LEU A 117 -14.22 14.69 -3.98
C LEU A 117 -15.31 13.89 -4.67
N GLY A 118 -15.20 12.57 -4.64
CA GLY A 118 -16.19 11.69 -5.24
C GLY A 118 -17.52 11.71 -4.50
N GLU A 119 -18.55 11.20 -5.15
CA GLU A 119 -19.75 10.69 -4.51
C GLU A 119 -19.63 9.15 -4.52
N ARG A 120 -19.72 8.50 -3.37
CA ARG A 120 -19.55 7.04 -3.33
C ARG A 120 -20.62 6.36 -4.18
N THR A 121 -20.21 5.47 -5.08
CA THR A 121 -21.13 4.51 -5.68
C THR A 121 -21.45 3.40 -4.68
N ALA A 122 -22.67 2.87 -4.72
CA ALA A 122 -23.12 1.83 -3.78
C ALA A 122 -22.21 0.58 -3.76
N ALA A 123 -21.55 0.26 -4.88
CA ALA A 123 -20.63 -0.87 -4.97
C ALA A 123 -19.35 -0.71 -4.13
N GLN A 124 -18.85 0.51 -3.95
CA GLN A 124 -17.67 0.79 -3.13
C GLN A 124 -18.01 0.87 -1.63
N LEU A 125 -19.25 1.22 -1.28
CA LEU A 125 -19.76 1.15 0.10
C LEU A 125 -19.87 -0.30 0.59
N GLU A 126 -20.26 -1.23 -0.29
CA GLU A 126 -20.35 -2.66 0.00
C GLU A 126 -18.96 -3.30 0.15
N ALA A 127 -17.98 -2.93 -0.68
CA ALA A 127 -16.61 -3.47 -0.56
C ALA A 127 -15.93 -3.05 0.76
N ALA A 128 -16.16 -1.81 1.21
CA ALA A 128 -15.63 -1.32 2.48
C ALA A 128 -16.34 -1.92 3.72
N SER A 129 -17.57 -2.43 3.59
CA SER A 129 -18.27 -3.10 4.69
C SER A 129 -17.89 -4.58 4.84
N VAL A 130 -17.44 -5.22 3.75
CA VAL A 130 -16.98 -6.62 3.77
C VAL A 130 -15.68 -6.81 4.57
N ASP A 131 -14.82 -5.79 4.64
CA ASP A 131 -13.59 -5.82 5.46
C ASP A 131 -13.90 -5.84 6.98
N GLU A 132 -15.09 -5.41 7.41
CA GLU A 132 -15.52 -5.44 8.82
C GLU A 132 -16.21 -6.75 9.24
N VAL A 133 -16.82 -7.50 8.31
CA VAL A 133 -17.67 -8.67 8.64
C VAL A 133 -16.90 -9.99 8.81
N VAL A 134 -15.61 -10.07 8.49
CA VAL A 134 -14.79 -11.29 8.71
C VAL A 134 -14.12 -11.26 10.09
N ARG A 135 -14.91 -11.10 11.16
CA ARG A 135 -14.51 -11.50 12.52
C ARG A 135 -15.66 -12.23 13.23
N HIS A 136 -15.49 -13.54 13.30
CA HIS A 136 -15.99 -14.44 14.35
C HIS A 136 -17.43 -14.95 14.24
N THR A 137 -17.60 -15.98 13.40
CA THR A 137 -18.49 -17.10 13.75
C THR A 137 -17.75 -18.43 13.56
N ASP A 138 -16.86 -18.75 14.49
CA ASP A 138 -16.60 -20.15 14.82
C ASP A 138 -16.66 -20.29 16.33
N SER A 139 -17.89 -20.32 16.85
CA SER A 139 -18.17 -20.97 18.12
C SER A 139 -18.28 -22.48 17.85
N GLY A 140 -17.19 -23.08 17.39
CA GLY A 140 -17.01 -24.52 17.30
C GLY A 140 -16.26 -24.98 18.54
N SER A 141 -16.98 -25.48 19.54
CA SER A 141 -16.38 -26.15 20.71
C SER A 141 -15.43 -27.27 20.26
N GLY A 142 -14.13 -26.99 20.30
CA GLY A 142 -13.06 -27.96 20.05
C GLY A 142 -12.89 -28.92 21.23
N ALA A 143 -13.87 -29.80 21.42
CA ALA A 143 -13.69 -31.00 22.20
C ALA A 143 -13.23 -32.13 21.26
N SER A 144 -11.95 -32.49 21.41
CA SER A 144 -11.46 -33.86 21.35
C SER A 144 -11.26 -34.55 19.99
N GLN A 145 -10.02 -35.05 19.87
CA GLN A 145 -9.59 -36.34 19.33
C GLN A 145 -8.90 -36.33 17.96
N ALA A 146 -7.71 -36.92 18.02
CA ALA A 146 -6.82 -37.22 16.93
C ALA A 146 -7.46 -38.22 15.99
N GLU A 147 -7.27 -38.03 14.69
CA GLU A 147 -7.29 -39.13 13.74
C GLU A 147 -6.26 -38.88 12.63
N HIS A 148 -5.65 -39.99 12.29
CA HIS A 148 -4.44 -40.19 11.53
C HIS A 148 -4.84 -40.35 10.06
N TRP A 149 -4.26 -39.58 9.14
CA TRP A 149 -4.44 -39.84 7.72
C TRP A 149 -3.12 -40.24 7.08
N ALA A 150 -3.13 -41.42 6.47
CA ALA A 150 -2.02 -41.99 5.73
C ALA A 150 -1.83 -41.29 4.38
N PRO A 151 -0.59 -41.16 3.87
CA PRO A 151 -0.32 -40.52 2.58
C PRO A 151 -0.81 -41.40 1.42
N ASN A 152 -1.68 -40.84 0.60
CA ASN A 152 -2.36 -41.44 -0.54
C ASN A 152 -1.68 -41.08 -1.87
N VAL A 153 -0.40 -41.46 -2.02
CA VAL A 153 0.30 -41.45 -3.31
C VAL A 153 0.87 -42.84 -3.58
N PRO A 154 0.30 -43.62 -4.52
CA PRO A 154 1.00 -44.77 -5.08
C PRO A 154 2.08 -44.27 -6.06
N MET A 155 3.33 -44.60 -5.74
CA MET A 155 4.48 -44.44 -6.64
C MET A 155 4.43 -45.55 -7.71
N PRO A 156 4.73 -45.27 -8.98
CA PRO A 156 4.93 -46.32 -9.97
C PRO A 156 6.19 -47.14 -9.63
N ASP A 157 6.03 -48.46 -9.65
CA ASP A 157 7.09 -49.47 -9.58
C ASP A 157 8.13 -49.26 -10.68
N ASP A 158 9.39 -49.11 -10.28
CA ASP A 158 10.56 -49.41 -11.10
C ASP A 158 11.55 -50.19 -10.21
N GLU A 159 11.28 -51.49 -10.05
CA GLU A 159 12.26 -52.44 -9.54
C GLU A 159 13.22 -52.87 -10.66
N ASP A 160 14.50 -52.87 -10.30
CA ASP A 160 15.62 -53.62 -10.85
C ASP A 160 16.16 -53.29 -12.25
N ALA A 161 17.38 -52.72 -12.27
CA ALA A 161 18.56 -53.56 -12.45
C ALA A 161 19.84 -52.73 -12.56
N GLU A 162 20.61 -52.67 -11.47
CA GLU A 162 22.07 -52.55 -11.58
C GLU A 162 22.62 -53.93 -11.99
N ARG A 163 23.13 -54.06 -13.22
CA ARG A 163 24.12 -55.08 -13.58
C ARG A 163 25.20 -54.50 -14.48
N ASP A 164 26.36 -54.32 -13.85
CA ASP A 164 27.68 -54.18 -14.45
C ASP A 164 28.08 -55.49 -15.16
N VAL A 165 28.27 -55.45 -16.49
CA VAL A 165 29.02 -56.46 -17.29
C VAL A 165 29.65 -55.80 -18.54
N ASP A 166 30.96 -55.56 -18.47
CA ASP A 166 32.03 -55.93 -19.42
C ASP A 166 31.82 -55.87 -20.97
N GLN A 167 32.45 -54.87 -21.62
CA GLN A 167 33.14 -54.89 -22.96
C GLN A 167 32.31 -54.99 -24.30
N PRO A 168 32.92 -54.97 -25.53
CA PRO A 168 33.19 -53.75 -26.34
C PRO A 168 32.77 -53.79 -27.85
N TYR A 169 32.73 -52.61 -28.51
CA TYR A 169 32.95 -52.26 -29.95
C TYR A 169 32.23 -52.95 -31.16
N LYS A 170 32.08 -52.13 -32.23
CA LYS A 170 31.69 -52.35 -33.66
C LYS A 170 30.18 -52.21 -33.93
N GLY A 171 29.65 -51.39 -34.84
CA GLY A 171 30.19 -50.77 -36.06
C GLY A 171 29.51 -51.39 -37.29
N VAL A 172 28.55 -50.69 -37.91
CA VAL A 172 27.92 -50.80 -39.27
C VAL A 172 26.54 -50.11 -39.16
N GLY A 173 25.97 -49.37 -40.10
CA GLY A 173 26.23 -49.05 -41.50
C GLY A 173 25.01 -48.26 -42.03
N SER A 174 25.28 -47.44 -43.04
CA SER A 174 24.42 -46.71 -43.98
C SER A 174 22.89 -46.91 -43.97
N LEU A 175 22.15 -45.82 -44.20
CA LEU A 175 21.70 -45.41 -45.55
C LEU A 175 21.43 -43.90 -45.61
#